data_AF-A0A109UMS8-F1
#
_entry.id   AF-A0A109UMS8-F1
#
_cell.length_a   1.000
_cell.length_b   1.000
_cell.length_c   1.000
_cell.angle_alpha   90.00
_cell.angle_beta   90.00
_cell.angle_gamma   90.00
#
_symmetry.space_group_name_H-M   'P 1'
#
loop_
_entity.id
_entity.type
_entity.pdbx_description
1 polymer ?
#
loop_
_entity_poly.entity_id
_entity_poly.type
_entity_poly.pdbx_seq_one_letter_code
_entity_poly.pdbx_strand_id
1 'polypeptide(L)'
;MEPSRITLSSDANASLPQFDEARRFVGLRAGRLGSLFEVLGQCINDHGIPLERAIGVASTHAADALKLPRKGRLQVGSDADLLVLAEDEWATDEVWAMGRRVYRRG
;
A
#
# COMPACT_ATOMS: atom_id res chain seq x y z
N MET A 1 6.40 4.04 20.05
CA MET A 1 6.55 4.68 18.73
C MET A 1 5.17 5.06 18.26
N GLU A 2 4.97 6.29 17.79
CA GLU A 2 3.68 6.70 17.23
C GLU A 2 3.40 5.93 15.93
N PRO A 3 2.24 5.23 15.79
CA PRO A 3 1.91 4.50 14.57
C PRO A 3 1.97 5.34 13.30
N SER A 4 1.74 6.65 13.42
CA SER A 4 1.83 7.63 12.31
C SER A 4 3.24 7.81 11.75
N ARG A 5 4.27 7.28 12.41
CA ARG A 5 5.66 7.28 11.92
C ARG A 5 6.05 5.99 11.21
N ILE A 6 5.11 5.08 10.99
CA ILE A 6 5.31 3.82 10.26
C ILE A 6 4.74 3.99 8.85
N THR A 7 5.55 3.68 7.84
CA THR A 7 5.15 3.63 6.43
C THR A 7 5.43 2.25 5.86
N LEU A 8 4.71 1.88 4.81
CA LEU A 8 4.87 0.61 4.10
C LEU A 8 5.23 0.85 2.63
N SER A 9 6.24 0.14 2.13
CA SER A 9 6.61 0.11 0.71
C SER A 9 6.61 -1.34 0.20
N SER A 10 6.36 -1.53 -1.10
CA SER A 10 6.36 -2.85 -1.72
C SER A 10 7.76 -3.41 -1.98
N ASP A 11 8.75 -2.52 -2.02
CA ASP A 11 10.11 -2.78 -2.55
C ASP A 11 10.07 -3.44 -3.95
N ALA A 12 9.05 -3.08 -4.73
CA ALA A 12 8.81 -3.69 -6.04
C ALA A 12 10.02 -3.48 -6.97
N ASN A 13 10.32 -4.52 -7.75
CA ASN A 13 11.50 -4.59 -8.63
C ASN A 13 12.86 -4.56 -7.93
N ALA A 14 12.92 -4.55 -6.59
CA ALA A 14 14.17 -4.76 -5.88
C ALA A 14 14.66 -6.20 -6.05
N SER A 15 15.99 -6.36 -6.04
CA SER A 15 16.64 -7.67 -5.99
C SER A 15 16.80 -8.09 -4.53
N LEU A 16 15.89 -8.95 -4.06
CA LEU A 16 15.88 -9.45 -2.70
C LEU A 16 16.76 -10.72 -2.61
N PRO A 17 17.86 -10.71 -1.84
CA PRO A 17 18.73 -11.87 -1.71
C PRO A 17 18.05 -13.00 -0.94
N GLN A 18 18.13 -14.21 -1.48
CA GLN A 18 17.69 -15.42 -0.82
C GLN A 18 18.91 -16.14 -0.23
N PHE A 19 18.79 -16.52 1.04
CA PHE A 19 19.80 -17.29 1.75
C PHE A 19 19.22 -18.64 2.19
N ASP A 20 20.06 -19.66 2.21
CA ASP A 20 19.73 -20.95 2.86
C ASP A 20 19.92 -20.87 4.39
N GLU A 21 19.64 -21.98 5.08
CA GLU A 21 19.78 -22.08 6.55
C GLU A 21 21.22 -21.82 7.03
N ALA A 22 22.23 -22.10 6.20
CA ALA A 22 23.64 -21.82 6.47
C ALA A 22 24.05 -20.38 6.12
N ARG A 23 23.09 -19.50 5.80
CA ARG A 23 23.27 -18.10 5.37
C ARG A 23 24.11 -17.96 4.10
N ARG A 24 24.12 -18.99 3.24
CA ARG A 24 24.76 -18.91 1.93
C ARG A 24 23.78 -18.32 0.93
N PHE A 25 24.27 -17.44 0.07
CA PHE A 25 23.48 -16.88 -1.01
C PHE A 25 23.07 -17.98 -2.00
N VAL A 26 21.78 -18.13 -2.25
CA VAL A 26 21.22 -19.15 -3.16
C VAL A 26 20.44 -18.56 -4.34
N GLY A 27 20.25 -17.24 -4.39
CA GLY A 27 19.62 -16.57 -5.52
C GLY A 27 19.00 -15.21 -5.17
N LEU A 28 18.29 -14.65 -6.15
CA LEU A 28 17.54 -13.41 -6.01
C LEU A 28 16.05 -13.68 -6.23
N ARG A 29 15.22 -12.93 -5.51
CA ARG A 29 13.79 -12.78 -5.80
C ARG A 29 13.48 -11.33 -6.13
N ALA A 30 12.58 -11.11 -7.07
CA ALA A 30 12.08 -9.76 -7.32
C ALA A 30 11.04 -9.39 -6.25
N GLY A 31 11.15 -8.19 -5.69
CA GLY A 31 10.07 -7.59 -4.92
C GLY A 31 8.80 -7.47 -5.79
N ARG A 32 7.64 -7.80 -5.22
CA ARG A 32 6.37 -7.85 -5.96
C ARG A 32 5.62 -6.54 -5.80
N LEU A 33 5.10 -5.98 -6.89
CA LEU A 33 4.26 -4.77 -6.83
C LEU A 33 3.01 -4.96 -5.94
N GLY A 34 2.34 -6.11 -6.07
CA GLY A 34 1.12 -6.41 -5.32
C GLY A 34 1.31 -6.62 -3.81
N SER A 35 2.56 -6.78 -3.32
CA SER A 35 2.83 -7.10 -1.92
C SER A 35 2.26 -6.07 -0.93
N LEU A 36 2.30 -4.79 -1.30
CA LEU A 36 1.79 -3.72 -0.44
C LEU A 36 0.27 -3.87 -0.24
N PHE A 37 -0.49 -4.05 -1.31
CA PHE A 37 -1.95 -4.18 -1.23
C PHE A 37 -2.36 -5.47 -0.52
N GLU A 38 -1.65 -6.58 -0.76
CA GLU A 38 -1.86 -7.85 -0.06
C GLU A 38 -1.63 -7.71 1.46
N VAL A 39 -0.52 -7.10 1.88
CA VAL A 39 -0.19 -6.92 3.30
C VAL A 39 -1.21 -6.02 4.00
N LEU A 40 -1.70 -4.97 3.35
CA LEU A 40 -2.80 -4.15 3.90
C LEU A 40 -4.05 -4.99 4.15
N GLY A 41 -4.41 -5.87 3.21
CA GLY A 41 -5.53 -6.80 3.37
C GLY A 41 -5.33 -7.74 4.56
N GLN A 42 -4.12 -8.31 4.72
CA GLN A 42 -3.78 -9.16 5.87
C GLN A 42 -3.88 -8.42 7.20
N CYS A 43 -3.40 -7.17 7.26
CA CYS A 43 -3.54 -6.33 8.44
C CYS A 43 -5.00 -6.19 8.89
N ILE A 44 -5.91 -6.01 7.94
CA ILE A 44 -7.33 -5.79 8.21
C ILE A 44 -8.05 -7.11 8.52
N ASN A 45 -7.93 -8.08 7.62
CA ASN A 45 -8.72 -9.31 7.64
C ASN A 45 -8.17 -10.36 8.60
N ASP A 46 -6.84 -10.49 8.70
CA ASP A 46 -6.20 -11.57 9.44
C ASP A 46 -5.74 -11.11 10.83
N HIS A 47 -5.42 -9.82 10.97
CA HIS A 47 -4.88 -9.25 12.21
C HIS A 47 -5.82 -8.26 12.92
N GLY A 48 -6.99 -7.96 12.34
CA GLY A 48 -8.01 -7.11 12.99
C GLY A 48 -7.58 -5.66 13.19
N ILE A 49 -6.62 -5.15 12.42
CA ILE A 49 -6.22 -3.75 12.47
C ILE A 49 -7.33 -2.91 11.83
N PRO A 50 -7.84 -1.85 12.50
CA PRO A 50 -8.87 -1.00 11.92
C PRO A 50 -8.45 -0.41 10.58
N LEU A 51 -9.38 -0.36 9.63
CA LEU A 51 -9.14 0.08 8.25
C LEU A 51 -8.38 1.40 8.20
N GLU A 52 -8.81 2.40 8.98
CA GLU A 52 -8.24 3.75 9.01
C GLU A 52 -6.77 3.75 9.43
N ARG A 53 -6.37 2.82 10.31
CA ARG A 53 -4.98 2.66 10.73
C ARG A 53 -4.16 1.89 9.71
N ALA A 54 -4.73 0.80 9.17
CA ALA A 54 -4.05 -0.03 8.19
C ALA A 54 -3.75 0.77 6.91
N ILE A 55 -4.73 1.48 6.35
CA ILE A 55 -4.49 2.28 5.13
C ILE A 55 -3.55 3.46 5.38
N GLY A 56 -3.48 3.98 6.61
CA GLY A 56 -2.65 5.13 6.98
C GLY A 56 -1.18 4.92 6.62
N VAL A 57 -0.63 3.72 6.84
CA VAL A 57 0.80 3.43 6.57
C VAL A 57 1.16 3.48 5.08
N ALA A 58 0.19 3.34 4.19
CA ALA A 58 0.36 3.40 2.73
C ALA A 58 -0.21 4.69 2.10
N SER A 59 -0.88 5.54 2.89
CA SER A 59 -1.52 6.77 2.41
C SER A 59 -1.05 7.98 3.21
N THR A 60 -1.76 8.36 4.27
CA THR A 60 -1.48 9.56 5.06
C THR A 60 -0.06 9.59 5.63
N HIS A 61 0.43 8.50 6.23
CA HIS A 61 1.76 8.48 6.85
C HIS A 61 2.86 8.62 5.79
N ALA A 62 2.68 7.96 4.64
CA ALA A 62 3.59 8.07 3.50
C ALA A 62 3.59 9.49 2.91
N ALA A 63 2.42 10.10 2.75
CA ALA A 63 2.28 11.48 2.28
C ALA A 63 2.93 12.47 3.26
N ASP A 64 2.73 12.30 4.56
CA ASP A 64 3.32 13.16 5.59
C ASP A 64 4.86 13.02 5.60
N ALA A 65 5.38 11.78 5.55
CA ALA A 65 6.83 11.52 5.50
C ALA A 65 7.50 12.12 4.25
N LEU A 66 6.81 12.09 3.12
CA LEU A 66 7.29 12.62 1.84
C LEU A 66 6.93 14.10 1.60
N LYS A 67 6.26 14.75 2.55
CA LYS A 67 5.80 16.15 2.45
C LYS A 67 4.94 16.41 1.21
N LEU A 68 3.95 15.54 0.97
CA LEU A 68 3.00 15.63 -0.13
C LEU A 68 1.65 16.19 0.37
N PRO A 69 1.49 17.52 0.51
CA PRO A 69 0.36 18.12 1.24
C PRO A 69 -1.01 17.91 0.58
N ARG A 70 -1.03 17.45 -0.68
CA ARG A 70 -2.24 17.22 -1.47
C ARG A 70 -2.54 15.72 -1.67
N LYS A 71 -1.77 14.83 -1.05
CA LYS A 71 -1.88 13.36 -1.22
C LYS A 71 -2.27 12.67 0.09
N GLY A 72 -2.77 11.44 -0.02
CA GLY A 72 -2.97 10.55 1.13
C GLY A 72 -4.12 10.91 2.07
N ARG A 73 -4.99 11.86 1.70
CA ARG A 73 -6.15 12.30 2.48
C ARG A 73 -7.34 12.63 1.59
N LEU A 74 -8.53 12.15 1.95
CA LEU A 74 -9.80 12.51 1.30
C LEU A 74 -10.34 13.81 1.89
N GLN A 75 -10.02 14.94 1.28
CA GLN A 75 -10.48 16.27 1.70
C GLN A 75 -10.51 17.26 0.52
N VAL A 76 -11.32 18.31 0.64
CA VAL A 76 -11.36 19.40 -0.34
C VAL A 76 -9.96 20.00 -0.52
N GLY A 77 -9.52 20.13 -1.77
CA GLY A 77 -8.20 20.68 -2.15
C GLY A 77 -7.09 19.64 -2.35
N SER A 78 -7.27 18.40 -1.88
CA SER A 78 -6.38 17.28 -2.22
C SER A 78 -6.51 16.87 -3.69
N ASP A 79 -5.49 16.20 -4.21
CA ASP A 79 -5.59 15.54 -5.50
C ASP A 79 -6.57 14.36 -5.42
N ALA A 80 -7.40 14.20 -6.45
CA ALA A 80 -8.38 13.13 -6.54
C ALA A 80 -7.71 11.80 -6.97
N ASP A 81 -6.81 11.32 -6.12
CA ASP A 81 -6.16 10.01 -6.20
C ASP A 81 -6.91 9.05 -5.28
N LEU A 82 -7.73 8.17 -5.87
CA LEU A 82 -8.71 7.35 -5.16
C LEU A 82 -8.54 5.88 -5.52
N LEU A 83 -8.73 5.01 -4.53
CA LEU A 83 -8.91 3.58 -4.71
C LEU A 83 -10.31 3.23 -4.25
N VAL A 84 -11.11 2.62 -5.13
CA VAL A 84 -12.42 2.08 -4.81
C VAL A 84 -12.27 0.58 -4.67
N LEU A 85 -12.70 0.03 -3.54
CA LEU A 85 -12.71 -1.41 -3.30
C LEU A 85 -14.04 -1.99 -3.77
N ALA A 86 -14.02 -3.26 -4.19
CA ALA A 86 -15.23 -4.01 -4.49
C ALA A 86 -16.06 -4.21 -3.22
N GLU A 87 -17.37 -4.34 -3.41
CA GLU A 87 -18.29 -4.64 -2.30
C GLU A 87 -17.91 -5.96 -1.64
N ASP A 88 -17.82 -5.96 -0.31
CA ASP A 88 -17.50 -7.11 0.54
C ASP A 88 -16.18 -7.86 0.23
N GLU A 89 -15.27 -7.29 -0.57
CA GLU A 89 -14.01 -7.92 -0.96
C GLU A 89 -12.81 -6.96 -0.88
N TRP A 90 -11.67 -7.44 -0.38
CA TRP A 90 -10.39 -6.73 -0.50
C TRP A 90 -9.82 -6.84 -1.92
N ALA A 91 -10.53 -6.25 -2.88
CA ALA A 91 -10.16 -6.22 -4.28
C ALA A 91 -10.40 -4.83 -4.85
N THR A 92 -9.53 -4.40 -5.76
CA THR A 92 -9.68 -3.11 -6.44
C THR A 92 -10.83 -3.15 -7.45
N ASP A 93 -11.81 -2.27 -7.28
CA ASP A 93 -12.87 -2.03 -8.26
C ASP A 93 -12.49 -0.88 -9.21
N GLU A 94 -12.11 0.29 -8.69
CA GLU A 94 -11.66 1.42 -9.51
C GLU A 94 -10.38 2.06 -8.97
N VAL A 95 -9.58 2.62 -9.88
CA VAL A 95 -8.45 3.50 -9.53
C VAL A 95 -8.62 4.82 -10.25
N TRP A 96 -8.50 5.91 -9.50
CA TRP A 96 -8.51 7.26 -10.02
C TRP A 96 -7.17 7.93 -9.71
N ALA A 97 -6.63 8.65 -10.69
CA ALA A 97 -5.43 9.46 -10.54
C ALA A 97 -5.74 10.87 -11.06
N MET A 98 -5.52 11.88 -10.24
CA MET A 98 -5.77 13.29 -10.57
C MET A 98 -7.19 13.52 -11.12
N GLY A 99 -8.19 12.83 -10.57
CA GLY A 99 -9.59 12.95 -10.99
C GLY A 99 -9.94 12.24 -12.30
N ARG A 100 -9.03 11.42 -12.85
CA ARG A 100 -9.28 10.57 -14.02
C ARG A 100 -9.29 9.11 -13.61
N ARG A 101 -10.32 8.37 -14.00
CA ARG A 101 -10.35 6.92 -13.82
C ARG A 101 -9.34 6.27 -14.75
N VAL A 102 -8.36 5.58 -14.17
CA VAL A 102 -7.29 4.88 -14.89
C VAL A 102 -7.47 3.36 -14.89
N TYR A 103 -8.30 2.83 -13.99
CA TYR A 103 -8.67 1.43 -13.94
C TYR A 103 -10.13 1.28 -13.49
N ARG A 104 -10.80 0.27 -14.03
CA ARG A 104 -12.11 -0.22 -13.60
C ARG A 104 -12.15 -1.74 -13.79
N ARG A 105 -12.63 -2.46 -12.78
CA ARG A 105 -12.93 -3.89 -12.83
C ARG A 105 -14.13 -4.11 -13.77
N GLY A 106 -14.02 -5.11 -14.64
CA GLY A 106 -15.03 -5.42 -15.66
C GLY A 106 -16.38 -5.81 -15.06
#